data_AF-A0A7S4RXV5-F1
#
_entry.id   AF-A0A7S4RXV5-F1
#
_cell.length_a   1.000
_cell.length_b   1.000
_cell.length_c   1.000
_cell.angle_alpha   90.00
_cell.angle_beta   90.00
_cell.angle_gamma   90.00
#
_symmetry.space_group_name_H-M   'P 1'
#
loop_
_entity.id
_entity.type
_entity.pdbx_description
1 polymer ?
#
loop_
_entity_poly.entity_id
_entity_poly.type
_entity_poly.pdbx_seq_one_letter_code
_entity_poly.pdbx_strand_id
1 'polypeptide(L)'
;MTTAHRPTWKAAVGRAQEGGWNAGGAPSASSSVLDVAAHTKLKLRAGPQVVSDDKKAILQASLAKLEEAERNVKGAGRLGVGGRKYLALEGGGVVDAKVEEEGRRRLLKHTAEVDDIG
;
A
#
# COMPACT_ATOMS: atom_id res chain seq x y z
N MET A 1 -41.18 -24.44 25.34
CA MET A 1 -39.96 -23.92 24.67
C MET A 1 -40.27 -22.55 24.10
N THR A 2 -39.61 -21.50 24.57
CA THR A 2 -39.82 -20.13 24.06
C THR A 2 -38.84 -19.84 22.91
N THR A 3 -39.36 -19.41 21.77
CA THR A 3 -38.67 -19.30 20.47
C THR A 3 -37.96 -17.95 20.27
N ALA A 4 -37.28 -17.45 21.30
CA ALA A 4 -36.62 -16.13 21.25
C ALA A 4 -35.47 -16.07 20.24
N HIS A 5 -34.74 -17.18 20.04
CA HIS A 5 -33.65 -17.27 19.07
C HIS A 5 -34.22 -17.57 17.67
N ARG A 6 -34.30 -16.55 16.82
CA ARG A 6 -34.72 -16.68 15.41
C ARG A 6 -33.63 -16.10 14.50
N PRO A 7 -33.36 -16.73 13.33
CA PRO A 7 -32.41 -16.18 12.36
C PRO A 7 -32.95 -14.88 11.75
N THR A 8 -32.03 -13.98 11.37
CA THR A 8 -32.37 -12.79 10.58
C THR A 8 -32.41 -13.12 9.10
N TRP A 9 -33.57 -13.02 8.45
CA TRP A 9 -33.70 -13.23 7.00
C TRP A 9 -33.62 -11.92 6.20
N LYS A 10 -33.77 -10.77 6.88
CA LYS A 10 -33.66 -9.44 6.30
C LYS A 10 -32.80 -8.56 7.20
N ALA A 11 -31.83 -7.86 6.62
CA ALA A 11 -30.99 -6.92 7.34
C ALA A 11 -31.76 -5.65 7.73
N ALA A 12 -31.30 -4.97 8.79
CA ALA A 12 -31.77 -3.63 9.11
C ALA A 12 -31.37 -2.65 8.00
N VAL A 13 -32.30 -1.79 7.58
CA VAL A 13 -32.07 -0.77 6.55
C VAL A 13 -31.88 0.57 7.24
N GLY A 14 -30.71 1.19 7.07
CA GLY A 14 -30.39 2.48 7.69
C GLY A 14 -31.20 3.63 7.06
N ARG A 15 -32.16 4.18 7.81
CA ARG A 15 -32.91 5.41 7.45
C ARG A 15 -33.42 6.22 8.64
N ALA A 16 -33.64 5.57 9.80
CA ALA A 16 -34.40 6.14 10.92
C ALA A 16 -33.59 6.41 12.20
N GLN A 17 -32.29 6.08 12.22
CA GLN A 17 -31.44 6.26 13.40
C GLN A 17 -30.34 7.29 13.13
N GLU A 18 -29.75 7.79 14.22
CA GLU A 18 -28.73 8.86 14.34
C GLU A 18 -28.11 9.33 13.02
N GLY A 19 -28.37 10.59 12.65
CA GLY A 19 -27.82 11.23 11.46
C GLY A 19 -28.62 11.06 10.17
N GLY A 20 -29.72 10.29 10.18
CA GLY A 20 -30.65 10.24 9.04
C GLY A 20 -31.36 11.57 8.78
N TRP A 21 -31.41 12.00 7.51
CA TRP A 21 -32.16 13.21 7.07
C TRP A 21 -33.62 13.22 7.56
N ASN A 22 -34.22 12.03 7.70
CA ASN A 22 -35.61 11.83 8.14
C ASN A 22 -35.75 11.52 9.64
N ALA A 23 -34.73 11.76 10.48
CA ALA A 23 -34.72 11.39 11.90
C ALA A 23 -35.68 12.20 12.80
N GLY A 24 -36.70 12.86 12.25
CA GLY A 24 -37.89 13.24 13.00
C GLY A 24 -37.70 14.24 14.15
N GLY A 25 -36.58 14.95 14.22
CA GLY A 25 -36.52 16.26 14.90
C GLY A 25 -35.97 16.32 16.32
N ALA A 26 -35.35 15.28 16.87
CA ALA A 26 -34.56 15.42 18.11
C ALA A 26 -33.10 15.04 17.85
N PRO A 27 -32.17 16.00 17.70
CA PRO A 27 -30.75 15.68 17.70
C PRO A 27 -30.39 15.04 19.04
N SER A 28 -29.73 13.89 19.01
CA SER A 28 -29.21 13.28 20.24
C SER A 28 -28.05 14.12 20.78
N ALA A 29 -27.97 14.23 22.10
CA ALA A 29 -26.85 14.88 22.79
C ALA A 29 -25.70 13.91 23.11
N SER A 30 -25.85 12.63 22.73
CA SER A 30 -24.82 11.60 22.88
C SER A 30 -23.80 11.71 21.76
N SER A 31 -22.51 11.68 22.12
CA SER A 31 -21.40 11.62 21.18
C SER A 31 -20.43 10.51 21.56
N SER A 32 -19.85 9.85 20.55
CA SER A 32 -18.76 8.89 20.75
C SER A 32 -17.42 9.62 20.81
N VAL A 33 -16.43 9.00 21.45
CA VAL A 33 -15.02 9.46 21.39
C VAL A 33 -14.51 9.51 19.94
N LEU A 34 -15.04 8.65 19.06
CA LEU A 34 -14.69 8.63 17.64
C LEU A 34 -15.29 9.80 16.85
N ASP A 35 -16.33 10.45 17.38
CA ASP A 35 -16.97 11.62 16.74
C ASP A 35 -16.27 12.94 17.11
N VAL A 36 -15.25 12.87 17.98
CA VAL A 36 -14.44 14.04 18.34
C VAL A 36 -13.66 14.53 17.11
N ALA A 37 -13.49 15.85 17.01
CA ALA A 37 -12.85 16.48 15.86
C ALA A 37 -11.44 15.92 15.59
N ALA A 38 -11.32 15.15 14.50
CA ALA A 38 -10.08 14.59 14.00
C ALA A 38 -9.99 14.78 12.48
N HIS A 39 -8.76 14.86 11.95
CA HIS A 39 -8.52 15.06 10.51
C HIS A 39 -9.33 16.21 9.88
N THR A 40 -9.40 17.35 10.56
CA THR A 40 -10.19 18.54 10.16
C THR A 40 -9.70 19.21 8.86
N LYS A 41 -8.61 18.73 8.26
CA LYS A 41 -8.02 19.27 7.03
C LYS A 41 -7.80 18.15 6.01
N LEU A 42 -8.40 18.31 4.84
CA LEU A 42 -8.18 17.43 3.70
C LEU A 42 -6.84 17.77 3.03
N LYS A 43 -6.02 16.75 2.80
CA LYS A 43 -4.79 16.90 2.01
C LYS A 43 -5.16 16.88 0.53
N LEU A 44 -4.81 17.95 -0.18
CA LEU A 44 -4.97 18.03 -1.62
C LEU A 44 -3.71 17.52 -2.32
N ARG A 45 -3.90 16.88 -3.48
CA ARG A 45 -2.77 16.55 -4.35
C ARG A 45 -2.26 17.84 -4.98
N ALA A 46 -0.93 18.01 -5.02
CA ALA A 46 -0.29 19.19 -5.60
C ALA A 46 0.94 18.81 -6.44
N GLY A 47 1.26 19.68 -7.41
CA GLY A 47 2.47 19.58 -8.23
C GLY A 47 2.58 18.25 -8.99
N PRO A 48 3.63 17.42 -8.76
CA PRO A 48 3.86 16.18 -9.51
C PRO A 48 2.76 15.14 -9.30
N GLN A 49 2.00 15.20 -8.20
CA GLN A 49 0.93 14.25 -7.87
C GLN A 49 -0.35 14.44 -8.70
N VAL A 50 -0.50 15.60 -9.35
CA VAL A 50 -1.61 15.90 -10.24
C VAL A 50 -1.17 15.58 -11.67
N VAL A 51 -1.86 14.63 -12.31
CA VAL A 51 -1.59 14.26 -13.70
C VAL A 51 -2.38 15.20 -14.60
N SER A 52 -1.69 16.19 -15.17
CA SER A 52 -2.20 17.00 -16.28
C SER A 52 -2.11 16.24 -17.60
N ASP A 53 -2.81 16.70 -18.63
CA ASP A 53 -2.78 16.07 -19.96
C ASP A 53 -1.36 16.04 -20.55
N ASP A 54 -0.57 17.09 -20.35
CA ASP A 54 0.85 17.14 -20.78
C ASP A 54 1.70 16.03 -20.12
N LYS A 55 1.41 15.71 -18.85
CA LYS A 55 2.11 14.64 -18.13
C LYS A 55 1.70 13.26 -18.63
N LYS A 56 0.50 13.09 -19.21
CA LYS A 56 0.08 11.79 -19.75
C LYS A 56 0.97 11.34 -20.89
N ALA A 57 1.36 12.26 -21.78
CA ALA A 57 2.26 11.95 -22.89
C ALA A 57 3.65 11.50 -22.37
N ILE A 58 4.19 12.20 -21.37
CA ILE A 58 5.47 11.84 -20.72
C ILE A 58 5.37 10.45 -20.07
N LEU A 59 4.26 10.19 -19.36
CA LEU A 59 4.02 8.91 -18.70
C LEU A 59 3.88 7.76 -19.72
N GLN A 60 3.20 7.97 -20.85
CA GLN A 60 3.09 6.98 -21.92
C GLN A 60 4.46 6.65 -22.53
N ALA A 61 5.28 7.67 -22.78
CA ALA A 61 6.65 7.45 -23.27
C ALA A 61 7.52 6.71 -22.23
N SER A 62 7.35 7.01 -20.94
CA SER A 62 8.06 6.28 -19.87
C SER A 62 7.59 4.82 -19.76
N LEU A 63 6.30 4.58 -19.96
CA LEU A 63 5.69 3.24 -19.93
C LEU A 63 6.23 2.39 -21.07
N ALA A 64 6.24 2.92 -22.30
CA ALA A 64 6.79 2.21 -23.46
C ALA A 64 8.26 1.78 -23.24
N LYS A 65 9.09 2.67 -22.67
CA LYS A 65 10.48 2.37 -22.33
C LYS A 65 10.60 1.26 -21.28
N LEU A 66 9.75 1.27 -20.25
CA LEU A 66 9.73 0.23 -19.23
C LEU A 66 9.26 -1.12 -19.80
N GLU A 67 8.29 -1.12 -20.71
CA GLU A 67 7.84 -2.34 -21.39
C GLU A 67 8.94 -2.95 -22.26
N GLU A 68 9.69 -2.14 -23.02
CA GLU A 68 10.83 -2.61 -23.80
C GLU A 68 11.92 -3.20 -22.91
N ALA A 69 12.25 -2.51 -21.81
CA ALA A 69 13.20 -3.02 -20.82
C ALA A 69 12.74 -4.36 -20.23
N GLU A 70 11.45 -4.50 -19.87
CA GLU A 70 10.90 -5.76 -19.40
C GLU A 70 10.94 -6.86 -20.46
N ARG A 71 10.64 -6.57 -21.73
CA ARG A 71 10.69 -7.57 -22.81
C ARG A 71 12.12 -8.07 -23.04
N ASN A 72 13.09 -7.16 -23.01
CA ASN A 72 14.51 -7.50 -23.15
C ASN A 72 15.00 -8.36 -21.98
N VAL A 73 14.51 -8.12 -20.75
CA VAL A 73 14.80 -8.96 -19.59
C VAL A 73 14.06 -10.30 -19.62
N LYS A 74 12.80 -10.33 -20.07
CA LYS A 74 12.01 -11.58 -20.24
C LYS A 74 12.63 -12.51 -21.30
N GLY A 75 13.31 -11.95 -22.30
CA GLY A 75 14.13 -12.72 -23.26
C GLY A 75 15.43 -13.27 -22.66
N ALA A 76 15.92 -12.69 -21.56
CA ALA A 76 17.17 -13.08 -20.89
C ALA A 76 16.98 -14.11 -19.75
N GLY A 77 15.77 -14.60 -19.52
CA GLY A 77 15.52 -15.65 -18.54
C GLY A 77 14.33 -15.35 -17.66
N ARG A 78 13.40 -16.29 -17.66
CA ARG A 78 12.22 -16.37 -16.82
C ARG A 78 12.63 -16.42 -15.34
N LEU A 79 12.85 -15.29 -14.67
CA LEU A 79 12.81 -15.22 -13.21
C LEU A 79 11.41 -14.77 -12.79
N GLY A 80 10.64 -15.76 -12.35
CA GLY A 80 9.31 -15.57 -11.79
C GLY A 80 9.29 -14.68 -10.56
N VAL A 81 8.06 -14.26 -10.25
CA VAL A 81 7.52 -13.87 -8.93
C VAL A 81 8.56 -13.92 -7.81
N GLY A 82 9.12 -12.77 -7.43
CA GLY A 82 9.90 -12.59 -6.20
C GLY A 82 11.31 -12.03 -6.34
N GLY A 83 11.84 -11.86 -7.56
CA GLY A 83 13.19 -11.33 -7.77
C GLY A 83 13.21 -9.82 -8.00
N ARG A 84 13.34 -9.03 -6.92
CA ARG A 84 13.83 -7.64 -7.04
C ARG A 84 15.29 -7.68 -7.48
N LYS A 85 15.52 -7.83 -8.79
CA LYS A 85 16.83 -7.67 -9.40
C LYS A 85 16.69 -6.70 -10.58
N TYR A 86 17.09 -5.46 -10.27
CA TYR A 86 17.52 -4.42 -11.21
C TYR A 86 16.43 -3.67 -12.00
N LEU A 87 15.69 -2.78 -11.31
CA LEU A 87 15.36 -1.48 -11.89
C LEU A 87 16.46 -0.50 -11.44
N ALA A 88 17.56 -0.45 -12.18
CA ALA A 88 18.54 0.62 -12.08
C ALA A 88 17.96 1.85 -12.79
N LEU A 89 17.07 2.57 -12.10
CA LEU A 89 16.80 3.97 -12.40
C LEU A 89 18.04 4.77 -11.99
N GLU A 90 18.45 5.70 -12.86
CA GLU A 90 19.61 6.59 -12.69
C GLU A 90 19.67 7.15 -11.25
N GLY A 91 20.54 6.55 -10.42
CA GLY A 91 20.69 6.89 -9.00
C GLY A 91 20.80 5.69 -8.05
N GLY A 92 20.40 4.49 -8.47
CA GLY A 92 20.56 3.25 -7.68
C GLY A 92 21.76 2.43 -8.13
N GLY A 93 22.88 2.54 -7.42
CA GLY A 93 24.10 1.78 -7.71
C GLY A 93 23.82 0.28 -7.80
N VAL A 94 24.22 -0.33 -8.93
CA VAL A 94 24.31 -1.78 -9.07
C VAL A 94 25.33 -2.24 -8.04
N VAL A 95 24.88 -2.86 -6.95
CA VAL A 95 25.82 -3.48 -6.01
C VAL A 95 26.40 -4.68 -6.73
N ASP A 96 27.68 -4.58 -7.09
CA ASP A 96 28.43 -5.67 -7.71
C ASP A 96 28.22 -6.95 -6.91
N ALA A 97 27.97 -8.07 -7.60
CA ALA A 97 27.67 -9.36 -6.97
C ALA A 97 28.73 -9.78 -5.93
N LYS A 98 29.98 -9.37 -6.14
CA LYS A 98 31.10 -9.60 -5.21
C LYS A 98 30.93 -8.84 -3.88
N VAL A 99 30.41 -7.62 -3.92
CA VAL A 99 30.17 -6.78 -2.73
C VAL A 99 29.00 -7.35 -1.90
N GLU A 100 27.98 -7.90 -2.56
CA GLU A 100 26.88 -8.59 -1.87
C GLU A 100 27.36 -9.88 -1.17
N GLU A 101 28.21 -10.67 -1.82
CA GLU A 101 28.79 -11.89 -1.23
C GLU A 101 29.71 -11.59 -0.03
N GLU A 102 30.51 -10.52 -0.11
CA GLU A 102 31.34 -10.07 1.01
C GLU A 102 30.49 -9.57 2.18
N GLY A 103 29.41 -8.82 1.90
CA GLY A 103 28.45 -8.38 2.91
C GLY A 103 27.78 -9.57 3.62
N ARG A 104 27.34 -10.57 2.86
CA ARG A 104 26.78 -11.81 3.43
C ARG A 104 27.78 -12.55 4.31
N ARG A 105 29.04 -12.68 3.88
CA ARG A 105 30.10 -13.31 4.69
C ARG A 105 30.38 -12.56 5.98
N ARG A 106 30.36 -11.22 5.97
CA ARG A 106 30.55 -10.41 7.17
C ARG A 106 29.41 -10.58 8.17
N LEU A 107 28.17 -10.58 7.69
CA LEU A 107 26.99 -10.83 8.54
C LEU A 107 27.03 -12.22 9.15
N LEU A 108 27.39 -13.25 8.37
CA LEU A 108 27.48 -14.62 8.85
C LEU A 108 28.53 -14.80 9.95
N LYS A 109 29.67 -14.10 9.85
CA LYS A 109 30.71 -14.08 10.88
C LYS A 109 30.22 -13.40 12.15
N HIS A 110 29.57 -12.24 12.02
CA HIS A 110 29.05 -11.50 13.17
C HIS A 110 27.94 -12.30 13.90
N THR A 111 27.12 -13.08 13.19
CA THR A 111 26.12 -13.94 13.84
C THR A 111 26.75 -15.13 14.55
N ALA A 112 27.79 -15.73 13.98
CA ALA A 112 28.50 -16.85 14.63
C ALA A 112 29.21 -16.41 15.92
N GLU A 113 29.82 -15.21 15.94
CA GLU A 113 30.47 -14.65 17.14
C GLU A 113 29.49 -14.33 18.28
N VAL A 114 28.21 -14.09 17.96
CA VAL A 114 27.16 -13.83 18.97
C VAL A 114 26.62 -15.12 19.58
N ASP A 115 26.62 -16.23 18.82
CA ASP A 115 26.16 -17.53 19.30
C ASP A 115 27.21 -18.24 20.19
N ASP A 116 28.51 -17.94 20.04
CA ASP A 116 29.59 -18.49 20.89
C ASP A 116 29.69 -17.83 22.28
N ILE A 117 28.84 -16.83 22.59
CA ILE A 117 28.78 -16.11 23.88
C ILE A 117 27.57 -16.56 24.73
N GLY A 118 26.79 -17.55 24.27
CA GLY A 118 25.69 -18.19 25.03
C GLY A 118 26.08 -19.54 25.64
#